data_AF-A0A1F4TMY6-F1
#
_entry.id   AF-A0A1F4TMY6-F1
#
_cell.length_a   1.000
_cell.length_b   1.000
_cell.length_c   1.000
_cell.angle_alpha   90.00
_cell.angle_beta   90.00
_cell.angle_gamma   90.00
#
_symmetry.space_group_name_H-M   'P 1'
#
loop_
_entity.id
_entity.type
_entity.pdbx_description
1 polymer ?
#
loop_
_entity_poly.entity_id
_entity_poly.type
_entity_poly.pdbx_seq_one_letter_code
_entity_poly.pdbx_strand_id
1 'polypeptide(L)' 'MLKDFRCKFCHRLLGKIGEGSKIEIKCPKCKTMNLYQDETVIVYEIPENNVTRKILQRGVVEYGVVEN' A
#
# COMPACT_ATOMS: atom_id res chain seq x y z
N MET A 1 -2.74 8.87 12.50
CA MET A 1 -3.78 8.31 13.42
C MET A 1 -3.69 6.78 13.42
N LEU A 2 -3.96 6.07 14.52
CA LEU A 2 -3.86 4.60 14.50
C LEU A 2 -5.04 3.97 13.73
N LYS A 3 -4.75 3.07 12.78
CA LYS A 3 -5.73 2.32 11.98
C LYS A 3 -6.00 0.94 12.58
N ASP A 4 -7.23 0.45 12.46
CA ASP A 4 -7.56 -0.92 12.88
C ASP A 4 -6.92 -1.94 11.94
N PHE A 5 -6.18 -2.89 12.50
CA PHE A 5 -5.68 -4.04 11.76
C PHE A 5 -6.45 -5.29 12.15
N ARG A 6 -7.11 -5.88 11.17
CA ARG A 6 -8.00 -7.02 11.36
C ARG A 6 -7.50 -8.21 10.56
N CYS A 7 -7.78 -9.40 11.06
CA CYS A 7 -7.43 -10.62 10.36
C CYS A 7 -8.16 -10.69 9.01
N LYS A 8 -7.42 -10.97 7.94
CA LYS A 8 -7.96 -11.11 6.58
C LYS A 8 -8.95 -12.26 6.39
N PHE A 9 -8.95 -13.22 7.31
CA PHE A 9 -9.82 -14.40 7.25
C PHE A 9 -11.03 -14.31 8.19
N CYS A 10 -10.80 -14.06 9.48
CA CYS A 10 -11.88 -14.08 10.48
C CYS A 10 -12.28 -12.70 11.01
N HIS A 11 -11.74 -11.62 10.44
CA HIS A 11 -12.01 -10.21 10.78
C HIS A 11 -11.82 -9.80 12.24
N ARG A 12 -11.20 -10.67 13.05
CA ARG A 12 -10.85 -10.38 14.44
C ARG A 12 -9.85 -9.22 14.47
N LEU A 13 -10.05 -8.28 15.38
CA LEU A 13 -9.08 -7.21 15.65
C LEU A 13 -7.77 -7.82 16.15
N LEU A 14 -6.68 -7.53 15.45
CA LEU A 14 -5.32 -7.99 15.77
C LEU A 14 -4.52 -6.89 16.48
N GLY A 15 -4.83 -5.63 16.20
CA GLY A 15 -4.22 -4.48 16.86
C GLY A 15 -4.65 -3.17 16.21
N LYS A 16 -4.08 -2.07 16.69
CA LYS A 16 -4.15 -0.75 16.04
C LYS A 16 -2.74 -0.37 15.58
N ILE A 17 -2.60 -0.01 14.31
CA ILE A 17 -1.30 0.19 13.65
C ILE A 17 -1.11 1.67 13.29
N GLY A 18 0.08 2.19 13.52
CA GLY A 18 0.47 3.55 13.09
C GLY A 18 0.93 3.59 11.63
N GLU A 19 0.94 4.79 11.06
CA GLU A 19 1.47 5.03 9.70
C GLU A 19 2.93 4.58 9.58
N GLY A 20 3.31 4.07 8.41
CA GLY A 20 4.66 3.59 8.12
C GLY A 20 5.07 2.27 8.83
N SER A 21 4.14 1.59 9.49
CA SER A 21 4.42 0.32 10.15
C SER A 21 4.39 -0.86 9.17
N LYS A 22 5.29 -1.83 9.38
CA LYS A 22 5.25 -3.14 8.74
C LYS A 22 5.12 -4.22 9.81
N ILE A 23 4.02 -4.96 9.79
CA ILE A 23 3.67 -5.94 10.84
C ILE A 23 3.30 -7.26 10.19
N GLU A 24 3.93 -8.34 10.66
CA GLU A 24 3.49 -9.71 10.41
C GLU A 24 2.97 -10.32 11.70
N ILE A 25 1.74 -10.85 11.69
CA ILE A 25 1.13 -11.46 12.87
C ILE A 25 0.29 -12.68 12.50
N LYS A 26 0.44 -13.74 13.29
CA LYS A 26 -0.42 -14.91 13.24
C LYS A 26 -1.70 -14.66 14.03
N CYS A 27 -2.86 -14.82 13.39
CA CYS A 27 -4.13 -14.67 14.09
C CYS A 27 -4.26 -15.75 15.18
N PRO A 28 -4.49 -15.39 16.46
CA PRO A 28 -4.58 -16.37 17.54
C PRO A 28 -5.81 -17.28 17.41
N LYS A 29 -6.89 -16.80 16.77
CA LYS A 29 -8.15 -17.55 16.55
C LYS A 29 -8.04 -18.55 15.41
N CYS A 30 -7.82 -18.07 14.18
CA CYS A 30 -7.89 -18.89 12.97
C CYS A 30 -6.52 -19.30 12.40
N LYS A 31 -5.42 -18.89 13.05
CA LYS A 31 -4.03 -19.21 12.68
C LYS A 31 -3.55 -18.69 11.32
N THR A 32 -4.39 -17.93 10.60
CA THR A 32 -4.00 -17.21 9.37
C THR A 32 -2.87 -16.22 9.64
N MET A 33 -1.83 -16.24 8.80
CA MET A 33 -0.79 -15.21 8.77
C MET A 33 -1.30 -13.95 8.09
N ASN A 34 -1.12 -12.80 8.73
CA ASN A 34 -1.54 -11.49 8.23
C ASN A 34 -0.31 -10.60 8.14
N LEU A 35 -0.16 -9.95 7.00
CA LEU A 35 0.87 -8.95 6.76
C LEU A 35 0.17 -7.60 6.57
N TYR A 36 0.59 -6.61 7.34
CA TYR A 36 0.27 -5.21 7.12
C TYR A 36 1.54 -4.51 6.64
N GLN A 37 1.42 -3.78 5.54
CA GLN A 37 2.45 -2.90 5.02
C GLN A 37 1.75 -1.64 4.52
N ASP A 38 2.09 -0.50 5.13
CA ASP A 38 1.66 0.79 4.61
C ASP A 38 2.46 1.04 3.31
N GLU A 39 1.76 1.19 2.19
CA GLU A 39 2.40 1.54 0.93
C GLU A 39 2.64 3.04 0.91
N THR A 40 3.91 3.45 0.96
CA THR A 40 4.27 4.84 0.71
C THR A 40 4.16 5.10 -0.79
N VAL A 41 3.05 5.70 -1.22
CA VAL A 41 2.91 6.23 -2.58
C VAL A 41 3.64 7.57 -2.62
N ILE A 42 4.71 7.65 -3.40
CA ILE A 42 5.41 8.91 -3.63
C ILE A 42 4.92 9.47 -4.97
N VAL A 43 4.17 10.57 -4.91
CA VAL A 43 3.71 11.30 -6.09
C VAL A 43 4.74 12.37 -6.42
N TYR A 44 5.31 12.32 -7.62
CA TYR A 44 6.18 13.38 -8.15
C TYR A 44 5.54 13.94 -9.42
N GLU A 45 5.49 15.27 -9.53
CA GLU A 45 5.18 15.94 -10.79
C GLU A 45 6.39 15.83 -11.71
N ILE A 46 6.24 15.06 -12.80
CA ILE A 46 7.26 14.96 -13.83
C ILE A 46 6.77 15.78 -15.02
N PRO A 47 7.52 16.81 -15.48
CA PRO A 47 7.20 17.49 -16.72
C PRO A 47 7.10 16.49 -17.88
N GLU A 48 6.08 16.61 -18.73
CA GLU A 48 5.81 15.62 -19.80
C GLU A 48 7.03 15.35 -20.68
N ASN A 49 7.86 16.36 -20.93
CA ASN A 49 9.08 16.25 -21.72
C ASN A 49 10.20 15.41 -21.08
N ASN A 50 10.10 15.11 -19.79
CA ASN A 50 11.07 14.29 -19.05
C ASN A 50 10.63 12.81 -18.95
N VAL A 51 9.40 12.47 -19.34
CA VAL A 51 8.93 11.07 -19.36
C VAL A 51 9.35 10.41 -20.67
N THR A 52 10.33 9.50 -20.61
CA THR A 52 10.79 8.79 -21.82
C THR A 52 9.78 7.69 -22.22
N ARG A 53 9.48 7.54 -23.52
CA ARG A 53 8.60 6.47 -24.05
C ARG A 53 8.96 5.06 -23.59
N LYS A 54 10.26 4.78 -23.36
CA LYS A 54 10.76 3.51 -22.81
C LYS A 54 10.26 3.22 -21.39
N ILE A 55 9.98 4.25 -20.58
CA ILE A 55 9.46 4.10 -19.21
C ILE A 55 7.99 3.72 -19.26
N LEU A 56 7.21 4.40 -20.10
CA LEU A 56 5.77 4.12 -20.32
C LEU A 56 5.54 2.69 -20.83
N GLN A 57 6.33 2.24 -21.81
CA GLN A 57 6.19 0.91 -22.40
C GLN A 57 6.55 -0.24 -21.46
N ARG A 58 7.34 0.02 -20.40
CA ARG A 58 7.75 -1.00 -19.43
C ARG A 58 6.72 -1.21 -18.31
N GLY A 59 5.66 -0.40 -18.25
CA GLY A 59 4.62 -0.49 -17.21
C GLY A 59 5.14 -0.24 -15.80
N VAL A 60 6.30 0.43 -15.66
CA VAL A 60 6.95 0.72 -14.36
C VAL A 60 6.23 1.85 -13.61
N VAL A 61 5.39 2.60 -14.32
CA VAL A 61 4.67 3.76 -13.79
C VAL A 61 3.21 3.62 -14.21
N GLU A 62 2.31 3.57 -13.23
CA GLU A 62 0.88 3.86 -13.45
C GLU A 62 0.70 5.38 -13.45
N TYR A 63 0.09 5.92 -14.49
CA TYR A 63 -0.19 7.35 -14.61
C TYR A 63 -1.66 7.57 -14.94
N GLY A 64 -2.21 8.67 -14.43
CA GLY A 64 -3.54 9.16 -14.75
C GLY A 64 -3.49 10.66 -15.01
N VAL A 65 -4.33 11.15 -15.93
CA VAL A 65 -4.51 12.60 -16.11
C VAL A 65 -5.37 13.08 -14.95
N VAL A 66 -4.89 14.06 -14.20
CA VAL A 66 -5.69 14.74 -13.18
C VAL A 66 -6.37 15.92 -13.87
N GLU A 67 -7.65 15.78 -14.15
CA GLU A 67 -8.49 16.90 -14.62
C GLU A 67 -8.89 17.74 -13.39
N ASN A 68 -8.68 19.07 -13.47
CA ASN A 68 -9.08 20.03 -12.44
C ASN A 68 -10.57 20.35 -12.53
#